data_AF-A0A8S9YBT0-F1
#
_entry.id   AF-A0A8S9YBT0-F1
#
_cell.length_a   1.000
_cell.length_b   1.000
_cell.length_c   1.000
_cell.angle_alpha   90.00
_cell.angle_beta   90.00
_cell.angle_gamma   90.00
#
_symmetry.space_group_name_H-M   'P 1'
#
loop_
_entity.id
_entity.type
_entity.pdbx_description
1 polymer ?
#
loop_
_entity_poly.entity_id
_entity_poly.type
_entity_poly.pdbx_seq_one_letter_code
_entity_poly.pdbx_strand_id
1 'polypeptide(L)'
;AVSDDELPPVKKKRKHRRHSGSDDDHSSSDKKKKRRRRASEEKKSGRRSRSRGKEKKHDKSSKSSSKSHGSRDSSPRRKSPKSSKSQSNAKSKVLPELEKYWKAVRDDPSDFTGWTYLLQYVDQENDVDAAREAYDSFLRIYPYCYGYWRKYADYEKHKGDKSKCEEVFARGLRAIPLSVDLWLHYLNFCKSTMKDNESQLREQFERAIDRCGLEYRSDRLWDFYIKWETDLKNHQNVFAIYDRLLKTPVLGYKTHFENFEDFVRSYQPNRILGVDEFLELRAEAVQKIKEKGISADPSAAPPPGDDPSEEEPSPARVDEETTIMRDKIISIRKRVFKNTAAEVGKRWKFEEGIKRPYFHVKPLEKAQLNSWRDYWTSK
;
A
#
# COMPACT_ATOMS: atom_id res chain seq x y z
N ALA A 1 -11.49 -0.76 9.82
CA ALA A 1 -10.87 0.33 10.60
C ALA A 1 -10.86 -0.11 12.05
N VAL A 2 -9.69 -0.18 12.69
CA VAL A 2 -9.64 -0.23 14.16
C VAL A 2 -10.08 1.15 14.60
N SER A 3 -11.19 1.21 15.32
CA SER A 3 -11.69 2.45 15.89
C SER A 3 -10.61 3.04 16.79
N ASP A 4 -10.17 4.26 16.52
CA ASP A 4 -9.29 5.04 17.41
C ASP A 4 -9.95 5.33 18.78
N ASP A 5 -11.17 4.87 18.99
CA ASP A 5 -12.07 5.21 20.11
C ASP A 5 -12.00 4.24 21.32
N GLU A 6 -11.04 3.32 21.36
CA GLU A 6 -10.84 2.41 22.52
C GLU A 6 -9.43 2.47 23.13
N LEU A 7 -8.70 3.58 22.93
CA LEU A 7 -7.56 3.91 23.78
C LEU A 7 -8.01 4.81 24.94
N PRO A 8 -7.60 4.55 26.19
CA PRO A 8 -7.91 5.43 27.30
C PRO A 8 -7.39 6.85 27.01
N PRO A 9 -8.18 7.90 27.30
CA PRO A 9 -7.86 9.26 26.88
C PRO A 9 -6.54 9.73 27.50
N VAL A 10 -5.65 10.27 26.66
CA VAL A 10 -4.44 10.96 27.10
C VAL A 10 -4.86 12.17 27.95
N LYS A 11 -4.67 12.09 29.27
CA LYS A 11 -4.88 13.23 30.17
C LYS A 11 -3.87 14.32 29.83
N LYS A 12 -4.26 15.29 29.00
CA LYS A 12 -3.53 16.55 28.84
C LYS A 12 -3.53 17.27 30.19
N LYS A 13 -2.36 17.41 30.82
CA LYS A 13 -2.18 18.25 32.02
C LYS A 13 -2.65 19.68 31.70
N ARG A 14 -3.83 20.06 32.21
CA ARG A 14 -4.31 21.45 32.22
C ARG A 14 -3.39 22.25 33.14
N LYS A 15 -2.62 23.19 32.58
CA LYS A 15 -1.96 24.22 33.37
C LYS A 15 -3.05 25.12 33.96
N HIS A 16 -3.14 25.16 35.29
CA HIS A 16 -3.88 26.16 36.02
C HIS A 16 -3.32 27.56 35.70
N ARG A 17 -4.16 28.49 35.24
CA ARG A 17 -3.99 29.92 35.48
C ARG A 17 -5.29 30.48 36.04
N ARG A 18 -5.10 31.34 37.04
CA ARG A 18 -6.07 31.85 38.01
C ARG A 18 -7.00 32.92 37.41
N HIS A 19 -8.14 33.06 38.09
CA HIS A 19 -9.23 34.02 37.96
C HIS A 19 -8.83 35.51 37.99
N SER A 20 -9.57 36.30 37.21
CA SER A 20 -10.16 37.64 37.50
C SER A 20 -11.05 37.95 36.28
N GLY A 21 -12.37 38.15 36.30
CA GLY A 21 -13.22 38.92 37.21
C GLY A 21 -13.77 40.11 36.40
N SER A 22 -15.04 40.07 36.01
CA SER A 22 -16.01 41.18 35.98
C SER A 22 -17.23 40.82 35.14
N ASP A 23 -18.40 41.02 35.73
CA ASP A 23 -19.73 41.03 35.13
C ASP A 23 -19.88 42.18 34.12
N ASP A 24 -20.72 41.99 33.09
CA ASP A 24 -21.76 42.94 32.67
C ASP A 24 -22.54 42.41 31.43
N ASP A 25 -23.79 42.05 31.70
CA ASP A 25 -25.05 42.33 31.01
C ASP A 25 -25.25 42.41 29.46
N HIS A 26 -26.48 42.04 29.09
CA HIS A 26 -27.27 42.37 27.89
C HIS A 26 -27.36 41.41 26.67
N SER A 27 -28.47 40.65 26.71
CA SER A 27 -29.60 40.65 25.75
C SER A 27 -29.40 40.35 24.25
N SER A 28 -30.04 39.26 23.85
CA SER A 28 -31.11 39.18 22.84
C SER A 28 -30.84 39.50 21.35
N SER A 29 -31.04 38.42 20.57
CA SER A 29 -31.94 38.37 19.41
C SER A 29 -31.44 38.76 17.99
N ASP A 30 -31.47 37.72 17.17
CA ASP A 30 -32.24 37.63 15.92
C ASP A 30 -31.63 38.05 14.57
N LYS A 31 -32.04 37.22 13.60
CA LYS A 31 -32.28 37.53 12.19
C LYS A 31 -31.10 37.53 11.20
N LYS A 32 -31.18 36.46 10.41
CA LYS A 32 -31.56 36.46 8.98
C LYS A 32 -30.43 36.40 7.93
N LYS A 33 -30.50 35.25 7.24
CA LYS A 33 -30.79 35.06 5.80
C LYS A 33 -29.65 35.21 4.77
N LYS A 34 -29.68 34.15 3.95
CA LYS A 34 -29.50 34.06 2.48
C LYS A 34 -28.06 34.08 1.99
N ARG A 35 -27.56 32.93 1.53
CA ARG A 35 -27.84 32.24 0.23
C ARG A 35 -27.22 32.97 -0.96
N ARG A 36 -26.38 32.18 -1.65
CA ARG A 36 -26.26 32.03 -3.12
C ARG A 36 -25.61 33.21 -3.85
N ARG A 37 -24.88 33.05 -4.95
CA ARG A 37 -24.26 31.95 -5.75
C ARG A 37 -23.75 32.69 -7.00
N ARG A 38 -22.68 32.18 -7.62
CA ARG A 38 -22.24 32.43 -9.03
C ARG A 38 -21.72 33.87 -9.29
N ALA A 39 -20.86 34.15 -10.26
CA ALA A 39 -20.37 33.47 -11.46
C ALA A 39 -18.93 34.03 -11.77
N SER A 40 -18.06 33.30 -12.49
CA SER A 40 -17.58 33.60 -13.87
C SER A 40 -16.93 34.99 -14.02
N GLU A 41 -15.78 35.23 -14.64
CA GLU A 41 -15.22 34.82 -15.94
C GLU A 41 -13.84 35.54 -16.03
N GLU A 42 -12.76 34.89 -16.45
CA GLU A 42 -12.11 35.05 -17.77
C GLU A 42 -11.00 36.13 -17.88
N LYS A 43 -10.01 35.75 -18.71
CA LYS A 43 -9.09 36.58 -19.52
C LYS A 43 -7.69 36.98 -18.99
N LYS A 44 -6.74 36.20 -19.55
CA LYS A 44 -5.69 36.58 -20.54
C LYS A 44 -4.43 37.32 -20.09
N SER A 45 -3.31 36.66 -20.43
CA SER A 45 -2.07 37.16 -21.09
C SER A 45 -1.33 38.35 -20.47
N GLY A 46 -0.01 38.37 -20.32
CA GLY A 46 1.06 37.52 -20.82
C GLY A 46 2.40 38.27 -20.70
N ARG A 47 3.44 37.66 -21.30
CA ARG A 47 4.78 38.20 -21.65
C ARG A 47 5.79 38.47 -20.53
N ARG A 48 6.92 37.73 -20.59
CA ARG A 48 8.24 38.18 -21.10
C ARG A 48 9.26 37.05 -20.84
N SER A 49 9.66 36.26 -21.83
CA SER A 49 10.68 36.49 -22.87
C SER A 49 12.14 36.50 -22.37
N ARG A 50 12.87 35.43 -22.77
CA ARG A 50 14.23 35.40 -23.36
C ARG A 50 15.39 35.78 -22.40
N SER A 51 16.57 35.14 -22.42
CA SER A 51 17.25 34.36 -23.46
C SER A 51 18.53 33.69 -22.91
N ARG A 52 18.89 32.54 -23.53
CA ARG A 52 20.22 32.08 -24.03
C ARG A 52 21.45 32.26 -23.10
N GLY A 53 22.34 31.29 -22.90
CA GLY A 53 22.63 30.04 -23.62
C GLY A 53 24.15 29.88 -23.82
N LYS A 54 24.60 28.62 -23.78
CA LYS A 54 25.88 28.02 -24.21
C LYS A 54 27.12 28.16 -23.31
N GLU A 55 28.13 27.29 -23.33
CA GLU A 55 28.39 25.87 -23.67
C GLU A 55 29.94 25.70 -23.67
N LYS A 56 30.42 24.45 -23.57
CA LYS A 56 31.79 23.90 -23.84
C LYS A 56 32.67 23.71 -22.59
N LYS A 57 33.14 22.50 -22.21
CA LYS A 57 33.84 21.34 -22.84
C LYS A 57 35.38 21.42 -22.82
N HIS A 58 35.95 20.23 -22.57
CA HIS A 58 37.33 19.72 -22.73
C HIS A 58 38.29 19.90 -21.56
N ASP A 59 39.28 19.03 -21.26
CA ASP A 59 39.62 17.60 -21.49
C ASP A 59 41.06 17.40 -20.94
N LYS A 60 41.54 16.14 -20.85
CA LYS A 60 42.94 15.66 -20.63
C LYS A 60 43.45 15.62 -19.17
N SER A 61 43.86 14.50 -18.56
CA SER A 61 44.71 13.32 -18.88
C SER A 61 46.19 13.47 -18.45
N SER A 62 46.65 12.58 -17.55
CA SER A 62 47.99 11.94 -17.42
C SER A 62 48.13 11.42 -15.97
N LYS A 63 48.23 10.11 -15.65
CA LYS A 63 49.27 9.07 -15.86
C LYS A 63 50.67 9.42 -15.31
N SER A 64 51.13 8.61 -14.35
CA SER A 64 52.47 7.98 -14.19
C SER A 64 52.83 7.85 -12.69
N SER A 65 52.86 6.63 -12.13
CA SER A 65 54.06 5.77 -11.89
C SER A 65 55.02 6.35 -10.85
N SER A 66 55.71 5.65 -9.94
CA SER A 66 55.85 4.25 -9.52
C SER A 66 57.03 4.22 -8.52
N LYS A 67 57.14 3.15 -7.72
CA LYS A 67 58.35 2.65 -7.00
C LYS A 67 58.78 3.43 -5.74
N SER A 68 58.80 2.88 -4.51
CA SER A 68 59.44 1.67 -3.93
C SER A 68 60.91 1.84 -3.53
N HIS A 69 61.19 1.81 -2.21
CA HIS A 69 62.33 1.22 -1.47
C HIS A 69 62.19 1.69 0.01
N GLY A 70 62.15 0.87 1.07
CA GLY A 70 63.21 -0.02 1.61
C GLY A 70 64.30 0.82 2.29
N SER A 71 64.73 0.68 3.55
CA SER A 71 64.63 -0.33 4.62
C SER A 71 65.34 0.20 5.90
N ARG A 72 65.12 -0.46 7.06
CA ARG A 72 65.93 -0.46 8.32
C ARG A 72 65.92 0.80 9.20
N ASP A 73 66.11 0.76 10.52
CA ASP A 73 66.05 -0.20 11.64
C ASP A 73 66.36 0.66 12.88
N SER A 74 65.70 0.45 14.01
CA SER A 74 66.20 0.68 15.39
C SER A 74 65.03 0.76 16.40
N SER A 75 64.95 -0.26 17.27
CA SER A 75 64.31 -0.16 18.59
C SER A 75 65.33 0.44 19.59
N PRO A 76 64.91 1.10 20.69
CA PRO A 76 64.60 0.33 21.91
C PRO A 76 63.48 0.91 22.83
N ARG A 77 62.77 -0.03 23.48
CA ARG A 77 62.11 0.01 24.81
C ARG A 77 61.95 1.38 25.51
N ARG A 78 60.74 1.73 25.98
CA ARG A 78 60.20 1.42 27.34
C ARG A 78 58.88 2.18 27.66
N LYS A 79 58.06 1.52 28.50
CA LYS A 79 56.97 2.02 29.38
C LYS A 79 55.57 2.19 28.78
N SER A 80 54.74 1.19 29.09
CA SER A 80 53.29 1.27 29.20
C SER A 80 52.85 2.34 30.21
N PRO A 81 51.70 2.98 29.97
CA PRO A 81 50.69 2.97 31.03
C PRO A 81 49.24 2.77 30.53
N LYS A 82 48.55 1.93 31.30
CA LYS A 82 47.16 2.04 31.76
C LYS A 82 46.01 1.98 30.73
N SER A 83 45.34 0.84 30.81
CA SER A 83 43.95 0.61 30.44
C SER A 83 43.02 1.75 30.90
N SER A 84 42.46 2.50 29.95
CA SER A 84 41.22 3.23 30.16
C SER A 84 40.06 2.30 29.83
N LYS A 85 39.50 1.66 30.86
CA LYS A 85 38.12 1.18 30.82
C LYS A 85 37.23 2.41 30.56
N SER A 86 36.74 2.55 29.33
CA SER A 86 35.59 3.39 29.05
C SER A 86 34.36 2.72 29.65
N GLN A 87 34.08 3.02 30.91
CA GLN A 87 32.76 2.83 31.50
C GLN A 87 31.78 3.71 30.72
N SER A 88 31.06 3.11 29.77
CA SER A 88 29.78 3.66 29.31
C SER A 88 28.77 3.49 30.45
N ASN A 89 28.75 4.47 31.35
CA ASN A 89 27.78 4.56 32.43
C ASN A 89 26.44 5.03 31.83
N ALA A 90 25.74 4.12 31.15
CA ALA A 90 24.31 4.28 30.87
C ALA A 90 23.59 4.04 32.21
N LYS A 91 23.30 5.12 32.94
CA LYS A 91 22.44 5.06 34.13
C LYS A 91 21.12 4.41 33.71
N SER A 92 20.86 3.18 34.17
CA SER A 92 19.55 2.55 33.99
C SER A 92 18.53 3.47 34.65
N LYS A 93 17.66 4.10 33.85
CA LYS A 93 16.47 4.71 34.40
C LYS A 93 15.69 3.58 35.08
N VAL A 94 15.66 3.57 36.39
CA VAL A 94 14.79 2.65 37.12
C VAL A 94 13.38 3.12 36.83
N LEU A 95 12.65 2.36 36.02
CA LEU A 95 11.29 2.64 35.63
C LEU A 95 10.39 2.33 36.84
N PRO A 96 9.92 3.33 37.60
CA PRO A 96 9.44 3.12 38.97
C PRO A 96 8.15 2.30 39.05
N GLU A 97 7.34 2.34 37.99
CA GLU A 97 6.07 1.61 37.91
C GLU A 97 6.17 0.35 37.04
N LEU A 98 7.30 0.09 36.38
CA LEU A 98 7.43 -1.02 35.44
C LEU A 98 7.16 -2.38 36.10
N GLU A 99 7.77 -2.61 37.27
CA GLU A 99 7.61 -3.88 37.98
C GLU A 99 6.18 -4.07 38.50
N LYS A 100 5.47 -2.97 38.80
CA LYS A 100 4.05 -3.05 39.18
C LYS A 100 3.19 -3.55 38.01
N TYR A 101 3.41 -3.03 36.80
CA TYR A 101 2.67 -3.49 35.62
C TYR A 101 3.07 -4.91 35.22
N TRP A 102 4.36 -5.27 35.29
CA TRP A 102 4.81 -6.64 35.07
C TRP A 102 4.21 -7.62 36.07
N LYS A 103 4.15 -7.25 37.35
CA LYS A 103 3.55 -8.11 38.38
C LYS A 103 2.09 -8.42 38.03
N ALA A 104 1.31 -7.42 37.63
CA ALA A 104 -0.09 -7.62 37.26
C ALA A 104 -0.26 -8.66 36.13
N VAL A 105 0.55 -8.58 35.07
CA VAL A 105 0.47 -9.53 33.94
C VAL A 105 1.16 -10.87 34.20
N ARG A 106 2.03 -10.97 35.21
CA ARG A 106 2.58 -12.25 35.68
C ARG A 106 1.59 -12.98 36.58
N ASP A 107 0.86 -12.24 37.41
CA ASP A 107 -0.18 -12.76 38.29
C ASP A 107 -1.38 -13.26 37.47
N ASP A 108 -1.78 -12.52 36.42
CA ASP A 108 -2.78 -12.96 35.43
C ASP A 108 -2.30 -12.70 33.98
N PRO A 109 -1.65 -13.68 33.33
CA PRO A 109 -1.21 -13.56 31.94
C PRO A 109 -2.36 -13.43 30.92
N SER A 110 -3.60 -13.73 31.31
CA SER A 110 -4.79 -13.60 30.47
C SER A 110 -5.47 -12.24 30.58
N ASP A 111 -5.03 -11.37 31.51
CA ASP A 111 -5.53 -10.01 31.64
C ASP A 111 -5.01 -9.13 30.50
N PHE A 112 -5.78 -9.10 29.42
CA PHE A 112 -5.52 -8.23 28.28
C PHE A 112 -5.41 -6.76 28.67
N THR A 113 -6.20 -6.30 29.65
CA THR A 113 -6.21 -4.88 30.06
C THR A 113 -4.91 -4.53 30.76
N GLY A 114 -4.44 -5.38 31.68
CA GLY A 114 -3.12 -5.30 32.30
C GLY A 114 -2.00 -5.19 31.27
N TRP A 115 -2.03 -6.03 30.23
CA TRP A 115 -1.07 -5.94 29.11
C TRP A 115 -1.15 -4.60 28.38
N THR A 116 -2.36 -4.10 28.09
CA THR A 116 -2.50 -2.80 27.41
C THR A 116 -1.92 -1.64 28.23
N TYR A 117 -2.07 -1.67 29.56
CA TYR A 117 -1.49 -0.65 30.44
C TYR A 117 0.03 -0.76 30.50
N LEU A 118 0.59 -1.97 30.57
CA LEU A 118 2.04 -2.18 30.50
C LEU A 118 2.62 -1.61 29.20
N LEU A 119 2.02 -1.94 28.05
CA LEU A 119 2.45 -1.44 26.74
C LEU A 119 2.35 0.09 26.63
N GLN A 120 1.25 0.66 27.12
CA GLN A 120 1.08 2.11 27.15
C GLN A 120 2.14 2.80 28.02
N TYR A 121 2.52 2.19 29.14
CA TYR A 121 3.55 2.72 30.03
C TYR A 121 4.95 2.69 29.38
N VAL A 122 5.36 1.56 28.80
CA VAL A 122 6.68 1.45 28.14
C VAL A 122 6.80 2.35 26.91
N ASP A 123 5.70 2.55 26.17
CA ASP A 123 5.64 3.50 25.05
C ASP A 123 5.89 4.94 25.52
N GLN A 124 5.34 5.33 26.69
CA GLN A 124 5.50 6.68 27.25
C GLN A 124 6.90 6.94 27.81
N GLU A 125 7.47 5.96 28.50
CA GLU A 125 8.81 6.06 29.08
C GLU A 125 9.91 6.02 28.02
N ASN A 126 9.57 5.55 26.81
CA ASN A 126 10.41 5.57 25.63
C ASN A 126 11.73 4.78 25.80
N ASP A 127 11.72 3.78 26.68
CA ASP A 127 12.80 2.84 26.91
C ASP A 127 12.70 1.68 25.90
N VAL A 128 13.74 1.48 25.09
CA VAL A 128 13.70 0.57 23.95
C VAL A 128 13.70 -0.88 24.39
N ASP A 129 14.54 -1.23 25.37
CA ASP A 129 14.70 -2.61 25.81
C ASP A 129 13.46 -3.07 26.60
N ALA A 130 12.94 -2.22 27.48
CA ALA A 130 11.69 -2.50 28.20
C ALA A 130 10.48 -2.61 27.24
N ALA A 131 10.42 -1.75 26.21
CA ALA A 131 9.36 -1.84 25.21
C ALA A 131 9.44 -3.15 24.41
N ARG A 132 10.63 -3.52 23.93
CA ARG A 132 10.85 -4.78 23.20
C ARG A 132 10.43 -6.00 24.02
N GLU A 133 10.83 -6.06 25.28
CA GLU A 133 10.46 -7.16 26.19
C GLU A 133 8.95 -7.24 26.41
N ALA A 134 8.30 -6.10 26.63
CA ALA A 134 6.85 -6.04 26.85
C ALA A 134 6.06 -6.44 25.59
N TYR A 135 6.43 -5.92 24.42
CA TYR A 135 5.80 -6.29 23.14
C TYR A 135 6.01 -7.77 22.81
N ASP A 136 7.24 -8.29 22.96
CA ASP A 136 7.54 -9.70 22.69
C ASP A 136 6.75 -10.63 23.61
N SER A 137 6.65 -10.29 24.90
CA SER A 137 5.88 -11.07 25.88
C SER A 137 4.39 -11.05 25.58
N PHE A 138 3.83 -9.88 25.27
CA PHE A 138 2.41 -9.73 24.91
C PHE A 138 2.06 -10.49 23.63
N LEU A 139 2.85 -10.31 22.56
CA LEU A 139 2.58 -10.90 21.25
C LEU A 139 2.82 -12.40 21.20
N ARG A 140 3.57 -12.96 22.17
CA ARG A 140 3.66 -14.40 22.40
C ARG A 140 2.33 -14.99 22.88
N ILE A 141 1.56 -14.24 23.67
CA ILE A 141 0.26 -14.68 24.22
C ILE A 141 -0.88 -14.34 23.25
N TYR A 142 -0.85 -13.13 22.66
CA TYR A 142 -1.87 -12.64 21.75
C TYR A 142 -1.31 -12.41 20.33
N PRO A 143 -0.85 -13.46 19.63
CA PRO A 143 -0.22 -13.32 18.32
C PRO A 143 -1.16 -12.78 17.25
N TYR A 144 -2.48 -12.94 17.40
CA TYR A 144 -3.49 -12.53 16.42
C TYR A 144 -3.93 -11.06 16.53
N CYS A 145 -3.34 -10.31 17.46
CA CYS A 145 -3.58 -8.88 17.63
C CYS A 145 -2.71 -8.05 16.67
N TYR A 146 -3.03 -8.05 15.37
CA TYR A 146 -2.26 -7.35 14.33
C TYR A 146 -2.00 -5.86 14.62
N GLY A 147 -2.93 -5.19 15.32
CA GLY A 147 -2.77 -3.78 15.69
C GLY A 147 -1.56 -3.52 16.59
N TYR A 148 -1.17 -4.49 17.42
CA TYR A 148 0.01 -4.37 18.27
C TYR A 148 1.31 -4.74 17.54
N TRP A 149 1.26 -5.68 16.58
CA TRP A 149 2.38 -5.88 15.64
C TRP A 149 2.69 -4.60 14.87
N ARG A 150 1.65 -3.89 14.41
CA ARG A 150 1.81 -2.58 13.77
C ARG A 150 2.43 -1.56 14.72
N LYS A 151 1.89 -1.39 15.93
CA LYS A 151 2.44 -0.44 16.92
C LYS A 151 3.90 -0.71 17.23
N TYR A 152 4.27 -1.98 17.40
CA TYR A 152 5.65 -2.37 17.66
C TYR A 152 6.57 -2.04 16.49
N ALA A 153 6.16 -2.35 15.26
CA ALA A 153 6.94 -2.00 14.07
C ALA A 153 7.09 -0.47 13.89
N ASP A 154 6.02 0.29 14.14
CA ASP A 154 6.05 1.76 14.11
C ASP A 154 6.95 2.33 15.22
N TYR A 155 6.96 1.72 16.41
CA TYR A 155 7.88 2.08 17.51
C TYR A 155 9.34 1.91 17.09
N GLU A 156 9.73 0.73 16.57
CA GLU A 156 11.09 0.47 16.07
C GLU A 156 11.47 1.43 14.93
N LYS A 157 10.53 1.70 14.03
CA LYS A 157 10.72 2.67 12.94
C LYS A 157 11.02 4.08 13.48
N HIS A 158 10.30 4.55 14.50
CA HIS A 158 10.54 5.85 15.12
C HIS A 158 11.89 5.91 15.86
N LYS A 159 12.38 4.78 16.37
CA LYS A 159 13.72 4.67 16.97
C LYS A 159 14.85 4.64 15.94
N GLY A 160 14.52 4.51 14.66
CA GLY A 160 15.47 4.51 13.55
C GLY A 160 16.07 3.14 13.24
N ASP A 161 15.59 2.08 13.89
CA ASP A 161 16.07 0.72 13.67
C ASP A 161 15.24 0.02 12.58
N LYS A 162 15.64 0.22 11.33
CA LYS A 162 14.96 -0.37 10.17
C LYS A 162 15.02 -1.89 10.17
N SER A 163 16.13 -2.47 10.63
CA SER A 163 16.33 -3.91 10.63
C SER A 163 15.41 -4.58 11.65
N LYS A 164 15.28 -4.00 12.85
CA LYS A 164 14.32 -4.48 13.85
C LYS A 164 12.87 -4.28 13.41
N CYS A 165 12.54 -3.16 12.80
CA CYS A 165 11.22 -2.94 12.22
C CYS A 165 10.84 -4.04 11.22
N GLU A 166 11.76 -4.43 10.33
CA GLU A 166 11.56 -5.52 9.38
C GLU A 166 11.41 -6.88 10.07
N GLU A 167 12.22 -7.16 11.10
CA GLU A 167 12.11 -8.38 11.91
C GLU A 167 10.73 -8.50 12.58
N VAL A 168 10.22 -7.40 13.14
CA VAL A 168 8.90 -7.34 13.77
C VAL A 168 7.79 -7.62 12.75
N PHE A 169 7.86 -7.00 11.56
CA PHE A 169 6.91 -7.30 10.48
C PHE A 169 6.98 -8.76 10.03
N ALA A 170 8.19 -9.30 9.82
CA ALA A 170 8.37 -10.70 9.42
C ALA A 170 7.77 -11.67 10.44
N ARG A 171 7.99 -11.42 11.74
CA ARG A 171 7.38 -12.18 12.83
C ARG A 171 5.86 -12.07 12.84
N GLY A 172 5.33 -10.85 12.71
CA GLY A 172 3.89 -10.60 12.70
C GLY A 172 3.18 -11.24 11.52
N LEU A 173 3.75 -11.18 10.33
CA LEU A 173 3.20 -11.80 9.12
C LEU A 173 3.29 -13.33 9.16
N ARG A 174 4.30 -13.90 9.83
CA ARG A 174 4.35 -15.33 10.11
C ARG A 174 3.29 -15.76 11.11
N ALA A 175 3.00 -14.92 12.11
CA ALA A 175 1.96 -15.18 13.09
C ALA A 175 0.53 -15.03 12.51
N ILE A 176 0.31 -14.04 11.64
CA ILE A 176 -1.00 -13.73 11.04
C ILE A 176 -0.88 -13.49 9.52
N PRO A 177 -0.65 -14.55 8.72
CA PRO A 177 -0.45 -14.39 7.28
C PRO A 177 -1.70 -13.88 6.54
N LEU A 178 -2.89 -14.06 7.11
CA LEU A 178 -4.16 -13.65 6.51
C LEU A 178 -4.55 -12.19 6.81
N SER A 179 -3.78 -11.47 7.65
CA SER A 179 -4.12 -10.09 8.00
C SER A 179 -3.80 -9.12 6.86
N VAL A 180 -4.81 -8.79 6.05
CA VAL A 180 -4.72 -7.79 4.98
C VAL A 180 -4.18 -6.46 5.50
N ASP A 181 -4.67 -5.98 6.65
CA ASP A 181 -4.20 -4.73 7.24
C ASP A 181 -2.71 -4.77 7.61
N LEU A 182 -2.21 -5.89 8.17
CA LEU A 182 -0.79 -6.02 8.50
C LEU A 182 0.09 -6.02 7.24
N TRP A 183 -0.33 -6.71 6.17
CA TRP A 183 0.34 -6.66 4.88
C TRP A 183 0.37 -5.25 4.30
N LEU A 184 -0.74 -4.52 4.34
CA LEU A 184 -0.79 -3.13 3.87
C LEU A 184 0.21 -2.24 4.62
N HIS A 185 0.35 -2.41 5.94
CA HIS A 185 1.34 -1.67 6.73
C HIS A 185 2.78 -2.07 6.35
N TYR A 186 3.05 -3.35 6.18
CA TYR A 186 4.36 -3.84 5.73
C TYR A 186 4.72 -3.34 4.33
N LEU A 187 3.80 -3.41 3.37
CA LEU A 187 4.01 -2.93 2.00
C LEU A 187 4.26 -1.43 1.96
N ASN A 188 3.59 -0.64 2.80
CA ASN A 188 3.90 0.79 2.95
C ASN A 188 5.31 1.02 3.53
N PHE A 189 5.73 0.21 4.49
CA PHE A 189 7.11 0.22 4.99
C PHE A 189 8.11 -0.12 3.87
N CYS A 190 7.89 -1.21 3.13
CA CYS A 190 8.72 -1.60 1.98
C CYS A 190 8.78 -0.50 0.93
N LYS A 191 7.65 0.10 0.55
CA LYS A 191 7.60 1.24 -0.39
C LYS A 191 8.40 2.45 0.09
N SER A 192 8.47 2.68 1.41
CA SER A 192 9.26 3.77 1.98
C SER A 192 10.76 3.49 2.07
N THR A 193 11.14 2.21 2.23
CA THR A 193 12.53 1.76 2.46
C THR A 193 13.22 1.31 1.18
N MET A 194 12.49 0.71 0.24
CA MET A 194 12.97 0.07 -0.99
C MET A 194 12.60 0.90 -2.23
N LYS A 195 12.75 2.23 -2.17
CA LYS A 195 12.32 3.13 -3.25
C LYS A 195 13.00 2.85 -4.59
N ASP A 196 14.24 2.38 -4.56
CA ASP A 196 15.07 2.15 -5.75
C ASP A 196 15.01 0.69 -6.24
N ASN A 197 14.24 -0.18 -5.57
CA ASN A 197 14.15 -1.60 -5.91
C ASN A 197 12.71 -2.05 -6.15
N GLU A 198 12.19 -1.68 -7.32
CA GLU A 198 10.85 -2.05 -7.77
C GLU A 198 10.64 -3.56 -7.83
N SER A 199 11.68 -4.32 -8.22
CA SER A 199 11.58 -5.78 -8.33
C SER A 199 11.32 -6.45 -6.97
N GLN A 200 12.05 -6.02 -5.94
CA GLN A 200 11.83 -6.54 -4.58
C GLN A 200 10.47 -6.12 -4.02
N LEU A 201 10.04 -4.88 -4.27
CA LEU A 201 8.72 -4.42 -3.83
C LEU A 201 7.59 -5.22 -4.51
N ARG A 202 7.72 -5.51 -5.81
CA ARG A 202 6.79 -6.38 -6.55
C ARG A 202 6.71 -7.77 -5.94
N GLU A 203 7.85 -8.37 -5.59
CA GLU A 203 7.89 -9.66 -4.91
C GLU A 203 7.12 -9.62 -3.58
N GLN A 204 7.22 -8.52 -2.82
CA GLN A 204 6.44 -8.38 -1.58
C GLN A 204 4.94 -8.25 -1.85
N PHE A 205 4.53 -7.55 -2.92
CA PHE A 205 3.12 -7.50 -3.34
C PHE A 205 2.61 -8.88 -3.74
N GLU A 206 3.35 -9.62 -4.56
CA GLU A 206 2.99 -10.99 -4.94
C GLU A 206 2.88 -11.91 -3.74
N ARG A 207 3.82 -11.80 -2.78
CA ARG A 207 3.77 -12.55 -1.53
C ARG A 207 2.53 -12.20 -0.70
N ALA A 208 2.12 -10.94 -0.67
CA ALA A 208 0.90 -10.53 0.03
C ALA A 208 -0.36 -11.11 -0.64
N ILE A 209 -0.43 -11.05 -1.97
CA ILE A 209 -1.56 -11.60 -2.74
C ILE A 209 -1.65 -13.12 -2.59
N ASP A 210 -0.53 -13.83 -2.63
CA ASP A 210 -0.49 -15.28 -2.39
C ASP A 210 -1.04 -15.65 -1.01
N ARG A 211 -0.70 -14.87 0.03
CA ARG A 211 -1.09 -15.17 1.41
C ARG A 211 -2.52 -14.77 1.74
N CYS A 212 -2.98 -13.58 1.35
CA CYS A 212 -4.28 -13.05 1.78
C CYS A 212 -5.12 -12.43 0.65
N GLY A 213 -4.73 -12.60 -0.62
CA GLY A 213 -5.49 -12.12 -1.77
C GLY A 213 -6.86 -12.78 -1.94
N LEU A 214 -7.05 -13.99 -1.39
CA LEU A 214 -8.32 -14.71 -1.39
C LEU A 214 -9.28 -14.30 -0.25
N GLU A 215 -8.84 -13.45 0.68
CA GLU A 215 -9.72 -12.93 1.72
C GLU A 215 -10.85 -12.12 1.10
N TYR A 216 -12.07 -12.31 1.59
CA TYR A 216 -13.26 -11.65 1.03
C TYR A 216 -13.18 -10.11 1.11
N ARG A 217 -12.43 -9.58 2.09
CA ARG A 217 -12.22 -8.14 2.31
C ARG A 217 -10.82 -7.67 1.91
N SER A 218 -10.19 -8.34 0.94
CA SER A 218 -8.84 -8.03 0.44
C SER A 218 -8.80 -6.87 -0.57
N ASP A 219 -9.93 -6.22 -0.89
CA ASP A 219 -10.04 -5.17 -1.92
C ASP A 219 -8.92 -4.12 -1.85
N ARG A 220 -8.66 -3.60 -0.65
CA ARG A 220 -7.64 -2.57 -0.42
C ARG A 220 -6.22 -3.02 -0.80
N LEU A 221 -5.93 -4.33 -0.70
CA LEU A 221 -4.63 -4.88 -1.08
C LEU A 221 -4.48 -4.93 -2.60
N TRP A 222 -5.52 -5.38 -3.30
CA TRP A 222 -5.57 -5.38 -4.76
C TRP A 222 -5.48 -3.95 -5.31
N ASP A 223 -6.28 -3.03 -4.78
CA ASP A 223 -6.24 -1.61 -5.16
C ASP A 223 -4.86 -1.00 -4.95
N PHE A 224 -4.19 -1.36 -3.85
CA PHE A 224 -2.85 -0.84 -3.57
C PHE A 224 -1.83 -1.34 -4.59
N TYR A 225 -1.90 -2.62 -4.97
CA TYR A 225 -1.01 -3.20 -5.97
C TYR A 225 -1.27 -2.62 -7.37
N ILE A 226 -2.54 -2.56 -7.79
CA ILE A 226 -2.97 -1.97 -9.06
C ILE A 226 -2.50 -0.53 -9.17
N LYS A 227 -2.71 0.28 -8.11
CA LYS A 227 -2.27 1.67 -8.08
C LYS A 227 -0.76 1.78 -8.20
N TRP A 228 0.00 0.95 -7.51
CA TRP A 228 1.45 0.98 -7.56
C TRP A 228 2.00 0.65 -8.97
N GLU A 229 1.50 -0.39 -9.63
CA GLU A 229 1.92 -0.71 -11.01
C GLU A 229 1.42 0.33 -12.03
N THR A 230 0.26 0.95 -11.77
CA THR A 230 -0.25 2.07 -12.60
C THR A 230 0.65 3.30 -12.48
N ASP A 231 1.11 3.64 -11.26
CA ASP A 231 2.06 4.73 -11.03
C ASP A 231 3.38 4.51 -11.78
N LEU A 232 3.81 3.24 -11.92
CA LEU A 232 4.98 2.83 -12.71
C LEU A 232 4.71 2.73 -14.22
N LYS A 233 3.48 2.93 -14.68
CA LYS A 233 3.04 2.78 -16.08
C LYS A 233 3.24 1.38 -16.66
N ASN A 234 3.29 0.35 -15.80
CA ASN A 234 3.40 -1.05 -16.19
C ASN A 234 2.01 -1.63 -16.50
N HIS A 235 1.42 -1.17 -17.60
CA HIS A 235 0.02 -1.49 -17.92
C HIS A 235 -0.24 -2.99 -18.16
N GLN A 236 0.75 -3.75 -18.65
CA GLN A 236 0.66 -5.20 -18.79
C GLN A 236 0.53 -5.90 -17.43
N ASN A 237 1.30 -5.47 -16.42
CA ASN A 237 1.19 -6.01 -15.07
C ASN A 237 -0.15 -5.65 -14.44
N VAL A 238 -0.61 -4.42 -14.62
CA VAL A 238 -1.96 -4.00 -14.16
C VAL A 238 -3.03 -4.90 -14.76
N PHE A 239 -2.96 -5.19 -16.05
CA PHE A 239 -3.88 -6.11 -16.72
C PHE A 239 -3.81 -7.53 -16.14
N ALA A 240 -2.61 -8.07 -15.92
CA ALA A 240 -2.42 -9.39 -15.31
C ALA A 240 -2.98 -9.46 -13.87
N ILE A 241 -2.86 -8.37 -13.10
CA ILE A 241 -3.45 -8.25 -11.76
C ILE A 241 -4.97 -8.26 -11.85
N TYR A 242 -5.58 -7.50 -12.77
CA TYR A 242 -7.02 -7.56 -13.00
C TYR A 242 -7.50 -8.95 -13.41
N ASP A 243 -6.79 -9.65 -14.28
CA ASP A 243 -7.16 -11.01 -14.71
C ASP A 243 -7.20 -12.02 -13.54
N ARG A 244 -6.38 -11.80 -12.49
CA ARG A 244 -6.43 -12.58 -11.24
C ARG A 244 -7.55 -12.10 -10.32
N LEU A 245 -7.70 -10.79 -10.15
CA LEU A 245 -8.72 -10.18 -9.29
C LEU A 245 -10.13 -10.54 -9.76
N LEU A 246 -10.41 -10.52 -11.06
CA LEU A 246 -11.73 -10.84 -11.61
C LEU A 246 -12.13 -12.31 -11.41
N LYS A 247 -11.18 -13.20 -11.11
CA LYS A 247 -11.41 -14.60 -10.73
C LYS A 247 -11.61 -14.78 -9.21
N THR A 248 -11.35 -13.73 -8.43
CA THR A 248 -11.35 -13.79 -6.97
C THR A 248 -12.64 -13.22 -6.41
N PRO A 249 -13.39 -13.98 -5.58
CA PRO A 249 -14.64 -13.52 -5.01
C PRO A 249 -14.39 -12.58 -3.82
N VAL A 250 -14.13 -11.31 -4.11
CA VAL A 250 -13.97 -10.24 -3.11
C VAL A 250 -15.26 -9.42 -2.96
N LEU A 251 -15.39 -8.66 -1.87
CA LEU A 251 -16.55 -7.84 -1.56
C LEU A 251 -16.84 -6.80 -2.65
N GLY A 252 -15.79 -6.12 -3.15
CA GLY A 252 -15.88 -5.08 -4.16
C GLY A 252 -15.88 -5.58 -5.61
N TYR A 253 -16.18 -6.85 -5.87
CA TYR A 253 -16.04 -7.47 -7.21
C TYR A 253 -16.68 -6.67 -8.35
N LYS A 254 -17.82 -6.01 -8.13
CA LYS A 254 -18.51 -5.17 -9.13
C LYS A 254 -17.69 -3.93 -9.47
N THR A 255 -17.24 -3.19 -8.45
CA THR A 255 -16.43 -1.99 -8.61
C THR A 255 -15.10 -2.32 -9.29
N HIS A 256 -14.48 -3.46 -8.96
CA HIS A 256 -13.27 -3.91 -9.64
C HIS A 256 -13.50 -4.20 -11.12
N PHE A 257 -14.65 -4.76 -11.48
CA PHE A 257 -15.01 -4.98 -12.87
C PHE A 257 -15.27 -3.66 -13.62
N GLU A 258 -15.97 -2.71 -13.01
CA GLU A 258 -16.15 -1.35 -13.57
C GLU A 258 -14.80 -0.66 -13.81
N ASN A 259 -13.90 -0.69 -12.81
CA ASN A 259 -12.55 -0.14 -12.92
C ASN A 259 -11.72 -0.83 -14.02
N PHE A 260 -11.89 -2.14 -14.20
CA PHE A 260 -11.26 -2.89 -15.29
C PHE A 260 -11.77 -2.43 -16.67
N GLU A 261 -13.08 -2.24 -16.83
CA GLU A 261 -13.62 -1.74 -18.09
C GLU A 261 -13.07 -0.35 -18.42
N ASP A 262 -13.01 0.54 -17.43
CA ASP A 262 -12.43 1.88 -17.60
C ASP A 262 -10.94 1.84 -17.93
N PHE A 263 -10.19 0.92 -17.32
CA PHE A 263 -8.79 0.66 -17.67
C PHE A 263 -8.64 0.25 -19.14
N VAL A 264 -9.41 -0.74 -19.62
CA VAL A 264 -9.34 -1.21 -21.01
C VAL A 264 -9.74 -0.12 -22.01
N ARG A 265 -10.71 0.73 -21.66
CA ARG A 265 -11.11 1.88 -22.49
C ARG A 265 -10.05 2.97 -22.55
N SER A 266 -9.28 3.16 -21.48
CA SER A 266 -8.29 4.24 -21.35
C SER A 266 -6.98 3.97 -22.09
N TYR A 267 -6.61 2.71 -22.29
CA TYR A 267 -5.31 2.34 -22.89
C TYR A 267 -5.47 1.65 -24.26
N GLN A 268 -4.38 1.62 -25.03
CA GLN A 268 -4.36 0.86 -26.29
C GLN A 268 -4.15 -0.64 -26.01
N PRO A 269 -4.82 -1.55 -26.74
CA PRO A 269 -4.70 -2.99 -26.55
C PRO A 269 -3.26 -3.53 -26.58
N ASN A 270 -2.40 -2.99 -27.46
CA ASN A 270 -0.98 -3.35 -27.55
C ASN A 270 -0.13 -3.00 -26.31
N ARG A 271 -0.61 -2.10 -25.44
CA ARG A 271 0.10 -1.69 -24.20
C ARG A 271 -0.34 -2.51 -23.00
N ILE A 272 -1.51 -3.13 -23.05
CA ILE A 272 -2.09 -3.86 -21.92
C ILE A 272 -2.01 -5.37 -22.10
N LEU A 273 -2.01 -5.87 -23.34
CA LEU A 273 -1.96 -7.30 -23.65
C LEU A 273 -0.54 -7.80 -23.87
N GLY A 274 -0.36 -9.11 -23.71
CA GLY A 274 0.81 -9.83 -24.23
C GLY A 274 0.76 -9.92 -25.75
N VAL A 275 1.91 -10.21 -26.37
CA VAL A 275 2.05 -10.24 -27.84
C VAL A 275 1.10 -11.25 -28.48
N ASP A 276 1.03 -12.47 -27.93
CA ASP A 276 0.24 -13.55 -28.50
C ASP A 276 -1.27 -13.24 -28.44
N GLU A 277 -1.78 -12.87 -27.26
CA GLU A 277 -3.19 -12.51 -27.08
C GLU A 277 -3.57 -11.27 -27.93
N PHE A 278 -2.66 -10.31 -28.08
CA PHE A 278 -2.88 -9.16 -28.94
C PHE A 278 -3.03 -9.57 -30.41
N LEU A 279 -2.13 -10.42 -30.92
CA LEU A 279 -2.17 -10.87 -32.33
C LEU A 279 -3.44 -11.67 -32.63
N GLU A 280 -3.87 -12.54 -31.72
CA GLU A 280 -5.11 -13.30 -31.85
C GLU A 280 -6.34 -12.38 -31.92
N LEU A 281 -6.46 -11.46 -30.96
CA LEU A 281 -7.58 -10.53 -30.91
C LEU A 281 -7.60 -9.56 -32.09
N ARG A 282 -6.42 -9.17 -32.58
CA ARG A 282 -6.27 -8.35 -33.77
C ARG A 282 -6.74 -9.08 -35.02
N ALA A 283 -6.33 -10.33 -35.20
CA ALA A 283 -6.74 -11.14 -36.34
C ALA A 283 -8.27 -11.30 -36.38
N GLU A 284 -8.90 -11.57 -35.23
CA GLU A 284 -10.37 -11.61 -35.11
C GLU A 284 -11.03 -10.26 -35.42
N ALA A 285 -10.45 -9.15 -34.96
CA ALA A 285 -10.98 -7.81 -35.21
C ALA A 285 -10.93 -7.44 -36.70
N VAL A 286 -9.81 -7.70 -37.36
CA VAL A 286 -9.65 -7.48 -38.81
C VAL A 286 -10.62 -8.34 -39.61
N GLN A 287 -10.82 -9.60 -39.22
CA GLN A 287 -11.79 -10.48 -39.86
C GLN A 287 -13.23 -9.93 -39.74
N LYS A 288 -13.62 -9.45 -38.56
CA LYS A 288 -14.94 -8.82 -38.36
C LYS A 288 -15.13 -7.54 -39.17
N ILE A 289 -14.09 -6.74 -39.34
CA ILE A 289 -14.15 -5.52 -40.18
C ILE A 289 -14.37 -5.91 -41.64
N LYS A 290 -13.66 -6.95 -42.13
CA LYS A 290 -13.86 -7.48 -43.49
C LYS A 290 -15.30 -7.99 -43.69
N GLU A 291 -15.84 -8.70 -42.72
CA GLU A 291 -17.22 -9.23 -42.76
C GLU A 291 -18.30 -8.13 -42.72
N LYS A 292 -18.05 -7.03 -42.00
CA LYS A 292 -18.94 -5.86 -41.99
C LYS A 292 -18.98 -5.09 -43.31
N GLY A 293 -18.13 -5.44 -44.28
CA GLY A 293 -18.11 -4.78 -45.58
C GLY A 293 -17.69 -3.31 -45.51
N ILE A 294 -16.91 -2.91 -44.50
CA ILE A 294 -16.26 -1.59 -44.48
C ILE A 294 -15.15 -1.63 -45.52
N SER A 295 -15.55 -1.44 -46.79
CA SER A 295 -14.63 -1.14 -47.87
C SER A 295 -13.93 0.18 -47.55
N ALA A 296 -12.63 0.25 -47.85
CA ALA A 296 -12.00 1.54 -48.07
C ALA A 296 -12.88 2.35 -49.03
N ASP A 297 -13.04 3.63 -48.74
CA ASP A 297 -13.79 4.59 -49.54
C ASP A 297 -13.49 4.43 -51.04
N PRO A 298 -14.48 4.22 -51.93
CA PRO A 298 -14.27 4.16 -53.38
C PRO A 298 -13.85 5.50 -54.01
N SER A 299 -13.75 6.59 -53.24
CA SER A 299 -13.48 7.94 -53.77
C SER A 299 -11.99 8.25 -54.03
N ALA A 300 -11.06 7.39 -53.61
CA ALA A 300 -9.66 7.52 -54.01
C ALA A 300 -9.39 6.65 -55.24
N ALA A 301 -9.79 7.13 -56.43
CA ALA A 301 -9.29 6.56 -57.67
C ALA A 301 -7.76 6.63 -57.65
N PRO A 302 -7.03 5.50 -57.71
CA PRO A 302 -5.58 5.56 -57.79
C PRO A 302 -5.22 6.19 -59.14
N PRO A 303 -4.32 7.19 -59.19
CA PRO A 303 -3.74 7.60 -60.45
C PRO A 303 -3.11 6.37 -61.13
N PRO A 304 -3.34 6.14 -62.42
CA PRO A 304 -2.87 4.93 -63.09
C PRO A 304 -1.33 4.97 -63.16
N GLY A 305 -0.66 4.23 -62.28
CA GLY A 305 0.80 4.14 -62.32
C GLY A 305 1.54 3.57 -61.10
N ASP A 306 0.92 3.46 -59.93
CA ASP A 306 1.65 2.99 -58.74
C ASP A 306 1.46 1.48 -58.48
N ASP A 307 2.59 0.79 -58.30
CA ASP A 307 2.76 -0.59 -57.83
C ASP A 307 1.90 -0.86 -56.56
N PRO A 308 1.61 -2.12 -56.18
CA PRO A 308 0.81 -2.43 -54.99
C PRO A 308 1.64 -2.15 -53.73
N SER A 309 1.80 -0.87 -53.39
CA SER A 309 2.28 -0.44 -52.10
C SER A 309 1.21 -0.80 -51.08
N GLU A 310 1.58 -1.59 -50.07
CA GLU A 310 0.77 -1.90 -48.90
C GLU A 310 0.10 -0.62 -48.38
N GLU A 311 -1.19 -0.45 -48.67
CA GLU A 311 -1.98 0.69 -48.20
C GLU A 311 -1.98 0.69 -46.67
N GLU A 312 -1.26 1.64 -46.08
CA GLU A 312 -1.36 1.93 -44.65
C GLU A 312 -2.83 2.09 -44.26
N PRO A 313 -3.34 1.32 -43.28
CA PRO A 313 -4.76 1.31 -42.96
C PRO A 313 -5.24 2.70 -42.53
N SER A 314 -6.39 3.13 -43.04
CA SER A 314 -6.95 4.45 -42.73
C SER A 314 -7.15 4.63 -41.21
N PRO A 315 -6.98 5.84 -40.66
CA PRO A 315 -7.15 6.10 -39.22
C PRO A 315 -8.49 5.61 -38.66
N ALA A 316 -9.57 5.75 -39.44
CA ALA A 316 -10.90 5.27 -39.06
C ALA A 316 -10.95 3.74 -38.90
N ARG A 317 -10.24 2.99 -39.75
CA ARG A 317 -10.16 1.53 -39.67
C ARG A 317 -9.38 1.09 -38.43
N VAL A 318 -8.32 1.81 -38.07
CA VAL A 318 -7.51 1.54 -36.86
C VAL A 318 -8.31 1.83 -35.58
N ASP A 319 -9.11 2.90 -35.57
CA ASP A 319 -9.97 3.24 -34.44
C ASP A 319 -11.10 2.21 -34.24
N GLU A 320 -11.69 1.71 -35.33
CA GLU A 320 -12.69 0.65 -35.27
C GLU A 320 -12.08 -0.69 -34.83
N GLU A 321 -10.90 -1.06 -35.35
CA GLU A 321 -10.14 -2.24 -34.91
C GLU A 321 -9.87 -2.19 -33.41
N THR A 322 -9.40 -1.04 -32.92
CA THR A 322 -9.14 -0.81 -31.49
C THR A 322 -10.40 -0.94 -30.64
N THR A 323 -11.53 -0.44 -31.13
CA THR A 323 -12.83 -0.53 -30.43
C THR A 323 -13.31 -1.99 -30.35
N ILE A 324 -13.25 -2.72 -31.46
CA ILE A 324 -13.63 -4.14 -31.51
C ILE A 324 -12.74 -4.96 -30.57
N MET A 325 -11.44 -4.69 -30.53
CA MET A 325 -10.52 -5.35 -29.60
C MET A 325 -10.89 -5.07 -28.14
N ARG A 326 -11.13 -3.81 -27.76
CA ARG A 326 -11.53 -3.44 -26.39
C ARG A 326 -12.82 -4.15 -25.97
N ASP A 327 -13.83 -4.15 -26.83
CA ASP A 327 -15.10 -4.82 -26.56
C ASP A 327 -14.92 -6.33 -26.39
N LYS A 328 -14.04 -6.94 -27.20
CA LYS A 328 -13.73 -8.36 -27.09
C LYS A 328 -13.00 -8.69 -25.78
N ILE A 329 -12.01 -7.87 -25.39
CA ILE A 329 -11.30 -8.02 -24.10
C ILE A 329 -12.30 -7.99 -22.94
N ILE A 330 -13.16 -6.96 -22.90
CA ILE A 330 -14.18 -6.80 -21.87
C ILE A 330 -15.15 -8.00 -21.89
N SER A 331 -15.61 -8.41 -23.06
CA SER A 331 -16.56 -9.53 -23.22
C SER A 331 -16.01 -10.86 -22.71
N ILE A 332 -14.73 -11.17 -23.00
CA ILE A 332 -14.05 -12.38 -22.50
C ILE A 332 -14.04 -12.37 -20.96
N ARG A 333 -13.58 -11.26 -20.36
CA ARG A 333 -13.46 -11.14 -18.89
C ARG A 333 -14.82 -11.03 -18.21
N LYS A 334 -15.85 -10.50 -18.88
CA LYS A 334 -17.24 -10.49 -18.39
C LYS A 334 -17.78 -11.89 -18.14
N ARG A 335 -17.37 -12.89 -18.94
CA ARG A 335 -17.74 -14.29 -18.71
C ARG A 335 -17.14 -14.81 -17.40
N VAL A 336 -15.87 -14.50 -17.14
CA VAL A 336 -15.19 -14.87 -15.89
C VAL A 336 -15.86 -14.17 -14.70
N PHE A 337 -16.12 -12.87 -14.81
CA PHE A 337 -16.80 -12.07 -13.81
C PHE A 337 -18.18 -12.64 -13.43
N LYS A 338 -18.96 -13.15 -14.39
CA LYS A 338 -20.26 -13.80 -14.09
C LYS A 338 -20.11 -15.01 -13.17
N ASN A 339 -19.07 -15.83 -13.37
CA ASN A 339 -18.79 -16.97 -12.50
C ASN A 339 -18.42 -16.50 -11.09
N THR A 340 -17.53 -15.50 -10.99
CA THR A 340 -17.14 -14.89 -9.71
C THR A 340 -18.33 -14.27 -8.99
N ALA A 341 -19.23 -13.58 -9.71
CA ALA A 341 -20.44 -13.00 -9.15
C ALA A 341 -21.38 -14.06 -8.56
N ALA A 342 -21.51 -15.23 -9.21
CA ALA A 342 -22.27 -16.35 -8.67
C ALA A 342 -21.65 -16.88 -7.37
N GLU A 343 -20.32 -17.02 -7.32
CA GLU A 343 -19.59 -17.43 -6.12
C GLU A 343 -19.73 -16.43 -4.97
N VAL A 344 -19.64 -15.13 -5.24
CA VAL A 344 -19.89 -14.09 -4.24
C VAL A 344 -21.33 -14.16 -3.74
N GLY A 345 -22.30 -14.38 -4.63
CA GLY A 345 -23.71 -14.53 -4.26
C GLY A 345 -23.96 -15.67 -3.27
N LYS A 346 -23.27 -16.81 -3.43
CA LYS A 346 -23.35 -17.94 -2.48
C LYS A 346 -22.84 -17.57 -1.09
N ARG A 347 -21.78 -16.76 -1.01
CA ARG A 347 -21.09 -16.41 0.24
C ARG A 347 -21.65 -15.17 0.92
N TRP A 348 -22.36 -14.32 0.17
CA TRP A 348 -22.80 -12.99 0.60
C TRP A 348 -23.48 -12.99 1.98
N LYS A 349 -24.49 -13.84 2.17
CA LYS A 349 -25.28 -13.89 3.41
C LYS A 349 -24.43 -14.25 4.62
N PHE A 350 -23.40 -15.08 4.43
CA PHE A 350 -22.48 -15.48 5.49
C PHE A 350 -21.49 -14.36 5.81
N GLU A 351 -20.87 -13.79 4.79
CA GLU A 351 -19.88 -12.71 4.93
C GLU A 351 -20.50 -11.42 5.53
N GLU A 352 -21.75 -11.13 5.21
CA GLU A 352 -22.53 -10.03 5.78
C GLU A 352 -22.81 -10.23 7.29
N GLY A 353 -23.04 -11.48 7.72
CA GLY A 353 -23.23 -11.82 9.13
C GLY A 353 -21.96 -11.64 9.99
N ILE A 354 -20.78 -11.73 9.37
CA ILE A 354 -19.49 -11.56 10.05
C ILE A 354 -19.18 -10.07 10.23
N LYS A 355 -19.55 -9.51 11.39
CA LYS A 355 -19.24 -8.09 11.72
C LYS A 355 -17.80 -7.87 12.21
N ARG A 356 -17.16 -8.90 12.78
CA ARG A 356 -15.80 -8.81 13.34
C ARG A 356 -14.89 -9.88 12.73
N PRO A 357 -14.22 -9.59 11.59
CA PRO A 357 -13.32 -10.53 10.90
C PRO A 357 -11.91 -10.62 11.50
N TYR A 358 -11.67 -9.91 12.61
CA TYR A 358 -10.36 -9.87 13.27
C TYR A 358 -10.49 -10.36 14.71
N PHE A 359 -9.37 -10.83 15.27
CA PHE A 359 -9.33 -11.28 16.65
C PHE A 359 -9.57 -10.12 17.62
N HIS A 360 -10.35 -10.39 18.66
CA HIS A 360 -10.57 -9.48 19.78
C HIS A 360 -10.92 -10.29 21.03
N VAL A 361 -10.50 -9.81 22.20
CA VAL A 361 -10.68 -10.51 23.49
C VAL A 361 -12.13 -10.54 23.99
N LYS A 362 -12.91 -9.48 23.69
CA LYS A 362 -14.36 -9.48 23.97
C LYS A 362 -15.04 -10.66 23.28
N PRO A 363 -15.94 -11.40 23.95
CA PRO A 363 -16.64 -12.52 23.34
C PRO A 363 -17.43 -12.10 22.10
N LEU A 364 -17.64 -13.05 21.18
CA LEU A 364 -18.55 -12.87 20.05
C LEU A 364 -19.99 -13.09 20.53
N GLU A 365 -20.94 -12.40 19.90
CA GLU A 365 -22.35 -12.68 20.11
C GLU A 365 -22.71 -14.06 19.53
N LYS A 366 -23.68 -14.75 20.15
CA LYS A 366 -24.13 -16.07 19.70
C LYS A 366 -24.56 -16.09 18.23
N ALA A 367 -25.18 -15.00 17.75
CA ALA A 367 -25.56 -14.85 16.35
C ALA A 367 -24.35 -14.93 15.41
N GLN A 368 -23.24 -14.28 15.75
CA GLN A 368 -22.02 -14.32 14.95
C GLN A 368 -21.37 -15.70 14.97
N LEU A 369 -21.36 -16.38 16.12
CA LEU A 369 -20.87 -17.75 16.23
C LEU A 369 -21.65 -18.71 15.33
N ASN A 370 -22.98 -18.56 15.29
CA ASN A 370 -23.82 -19.33 14.38
C ASN A 370 -23.50 -19.01 12.91
N SER A 371 -23.36 -17.72 12.54
CA SER A 371 -22.95 -17.35 11.17
C SER A 371 -21.62 -17.98 10.75
N TRP A 372 -20.62 -18.00 11.64
CA TRP A 372 -19.34 -18.67 11.37
C TRP A 372 -19.50 -20.19 11.22
N ARG A 373 -20.29 -20.83 12.09
CA ARG A 373 -20.57 -22.27 12.03
C ARG A 373 -21.28 -22.62 10.74
N ASP A 374 -22.36 -21.92 10.42
CA ASP A 374 -23.19 -22.18 9.24
C ASP A 374 -22.37 -22.00 7.97
N TYR A 375 -21.52 -20.96 7.92
CA TYR A 375 -20.63 -20.74 6.80
C TYR A 375 -19.63 -21.89 6.63
N TRP A 376 -19.03 -22.36 7.72
CA TRP A 376 -18.09 -23.48 7.70
C TRP A 376 -18.76 -24.79 7.23
N THR A 377 -19.98 -25.07 7.67
CA THR A 377 -20.70 -26.30 7.31
C THR A 377 -21.38 -26.24 5.95
N SER A 378 -21.51 -25.06 5.36
CA SER A 378 -22.10 -24.86 4.02
C SER A 378 -21.15 -25.18 2.86
N LYS A 379 -19.85 -25.32 3.15
CA LYS A 379 -18.82 -25.79 2.22
C LYS A 379 -18.76 -27.30 2.22
#